data_AF-A0A6H1ZMH1-F1
#
_entry.id   AF-A0A6H1ZMH1-F1
#
_cell.length_a   1.000
_cell.length_b   1.000
_cell.length_c   1.000
_cell.angle_alpha   90.00
_cell.angle_beta   90.00
_cell.angle_gamma   90.00
#
_symmetry.space_group_name_H-M   'P 1'
#
loop_
_entity.id
_entity.type
_entity.pdbx_description
1 polymer ?
#
loop_
_entity_poly.entity_id
_entity_poly.type
_entity_poly.pdbx_seq_one_letter_code
_entity_poly.pdbx_strand_id
1 'polypeptide(L)'
;MPKGIYQHKKGYKFSEEHKRKLSESHKGKVGFWTDKKRPSPTEETRKKMSKSHTGRHHTGEVRKKISEKMKGKKNNLGYKHTDEAKRKMGESHKGTHHTEESKKKIRLASMGNKRRLGHKTSEETKKKLSKAMKLSGIIPPSRKGMKMTEEWKRKMSLAHKGEKSSLWRGGISFEPYSVDWTKTLKRSIRERDKYTCRICKKNPAIHCHHIDYNKKNCNPDNLITLCKSCHSKTNTNRNYWMNYFGS
;
A
#
# COMPACT_ATOMS: atom_id res chain seq x y z
N MET A 1 -65.16 -19.64 4.76
CA MET A 1 -64.14 -20.02 5.76
C MET A 1 -64.05 -18.93 6.82
N PRO A 2 -64.19 -19.23 8.13
CA PRO A 2 -64.19 -18.20 9.16
C PRO A 2 -62.81 -17.56 9.28
N LYS A 3 -62.78 -16.22 9.32
CA LYS A 3 -61.58 -15.40 9.51
C LYS A 3 -61.14 -15.48 10.99
N GLY A 4 -60.48 -16.58 11.35
CA GLY A 4 -59.83 -16.72 12.65
C GLY A 4 -58.58 -15.84 12.72
N ILE A 5 -58.47 -15.03 13.78
CA ILE A 5 -57.29 -14.21 14.07
C ILE A 5 -56.10 -15.15 14.31
N TYR A 6 -55.13 -15.15 13.39
CA TYR A 6 -53.90 -15.93 13.55
C TYR A 6 -53.09 -15.40 14.74
N GLN A 7 -53.15 -16.11 15.87
CA GLN A 7 -52.32 -15.85 17.03
C GLN A 7 -50.97 -16.56 16.86
N HIS A 8 -49.91 -15.79 16.62
CA HIS A 8 -48.55 -16.32 16.49
C HIS A 8 -48.03 -16.82 17.85
N LYS A 9 -47.99 -18.14 18.05
CA LYS A 9 -47.46 -18.77 19.28
C LYS A 9 -45.94 -18.64 19.36
N LYS A 10 -45.48 -17.65 20.13
CA LYS A 10 -44.06 -17.40 20.41
C LYS A 10 -43.49 -18.60 21.22
N GLY A 11 -42.48 -19.28 20.68
CA GLY A 11 -41.82 -20.41 21.36
C GLY A 11 -42.32 -21.82 20.99
N TYR A 12 -43.18 -21.94 19.97
CA TYR A 12 -43.61 -23.24 19.45
C TYR A 12 -42.41 -24.04 18.91
N LYS A 13 -42.19 -25.25 19.44
CA LYS A 13 -41.17 -26.19 18.98
C LYS A 13 -41.84 -27.28 18.16
N PHE A 14 -41.36 -27.48 16.93
CA PHE A 14 -41.80 -28.60 16.10
C PHE A 14 -41.44 -29.94 16.75
N SER A 15 -42.36 -30.90 16.70
CA SER A 15 -42.07 -32.29 17.09
C SER A 15 -41.00 -32.90 16.18
N GLU A 16 -40.30 -33.91 16.68
CA GLU A 16 -39.31 -34.64 15.87
C GLU A 16 -39.94 -35.27 14.62
N GLU A 17 -41.18 -35.74 14.71
CA GLU A 17 -41.92 -36.24 13.56
C GLU A 17 -42.21 -35.14 12.52
N HIS A 18 -42.58 -33.94 12.95
CA HIS A 18 -42.79 -32.81 12.06
C HIS A 18 -41.48 -32.40 11.37
N LYS A 19 -40.36 -32.35 12.10
CA LYS A 19 -39.03 -32.08 11.54
C LYS A 19 -38.62 -33.16 10.53
N ARG A 20 -38.91 -34.43 10.82
CA ARG A 20 -38.67 -35.56 9.90
C ARG A 20 -39.46 -35.40 8.60
N LYS A 21 -40.77 -35.15 8.70
CA LYS A 21 -41.64 -34.89 7.53
C LYS A 21 -41.15 -33.70 6.71
N LEU A 22 -40.71 -32.62 7.37
CA LEU A 22 -40.14 -31.47 6.68
C LEU A 22 -38.85 -31.85 5.95
N SER A 23 -37.94 -32.58 6.60
CA SER A 23 -36.67 -33.04 6.02
C SER A 23 -36.90 -33.96 4.81
N GLU A 24 -37.78 -34.95 4.94
CA GLU A 24 -38.17 -35.87 3.86
C GLU A 24 -38.79 -35.13 2.68
N SER A 25 -39.65 -34.14 2.93
CA SER A 25 -40.29 -33.36 1.88
C SER A 25 -39.34 -32.47 1.08
N HIS A 26 -38.17 -32.13 1.62
CA HIS A 26 -37.14 -31.33 0.96
C HIS A 26 -36.01 -32.19 0.38
N LYS A 27 -35.95 -33.47 0.73
CA LYS A 27 -34.94 -34.40 0.23
C LYS A 27 -35.10 -34.59 -1.28
N GLY A 28 -34.05 -34.25 -2.04
CA GLY A 28 -34.05 -34.34 -3.51
C GLY A 28 -34.75 -33.17 -4.24
N LYS A 29 -35.37 -32.22 -3.53
CA LYS A 29 -35.92 -31.02 -4.18
C LYS A 29 -34.82 -30.01 -4.45
N VAL A 30 -34.40 -29.93 -5.71
CA VAL A 30 -33.57 -28.85 -6.23
C VAL A 30 -34.40 -27.57 -6.24
N GLY A 31 -33.96 -26.54 -5.50
CA GLY A 31 -34.64 -25.24 -5.49
C GLY A 31 -34.70 -24.65 -6.90
N PHE A 32 -35.73 -23.87 -7.23
CA PHE A 32 -35.97 -23.34 -8.58
C PHE A 32 -34.75 -22.64 -9.24
N TRP A 33 -33.81 -22.15 -8.44
CA TRP A 33 -32.60 -21.43 -8.87
C TRP A 33 -31.33 -22.27 -8.88
N THR A 34 -31.41 -23.58 -8.61
CA THR A 34 -30.23 -24.46 -8.51
C THR A 34 -29.44 -24.56 -9.82
N ASP A 35 -30.14 -24.49 -10.97
CA ASP A 35 -29.51 -24.46 -12.31
C ASP A 35 -29.85 -23.20 -13.13
N LYS A 36 -30.58 -22.24 -12.53
CA LYS A 36 -30.96 -20.98 -13.18
C LYS A 36 -30.17 -19.82 -12.59
N LYS A 37 -29.47 -19.06 -13.43
CA LYS A 37 -28.93 -17.76 -13.01
C LYS A 37 -30.10 -16.84 -12.66
N ARG A 38 -30.13 -16.35 -11.42
CA ARG A 38 -31.06 -15.30 -11.02
C ARG A 38 -30.84 -14.07 -11.93
N PRO A 39 -31.86 -13.61 -12.68
CA PRO A 39 -31.69 -12.48 -13.56
C PRO A 39 -31.24 -11.27 -12.75
N SER A 40 -30.21 -10.58 -13.24
CA SER A 40 -29.76 -9.34 -12.62
C SER A 40 -30.86 -8.30 -12.76
N PRO A 41 -31.19 -7.52 -11.71
CA PRO A 41 -32.19 -6.47 -11.80
C PRO A 41 -31.85 -5.49 -12.93
N THR A 42 -32.87 -5.09 -13.68
CA THR A 42 -32.74 -4.06 -14.73
C THR A 42 -32.22 -2.76 -14.14
N GLU A 43 -31.63 -1.91 -14.97
CA GLU A 43 -31.06 -0.65 -14.51
C GLU A 43 -32.14 0.27 -13.91
N GLU A 44 -33.37 0.21 -14.45
CA GLU A 44 -34.54 0.89 -13.88
C GLU A 44 -34.88 0.36 -12.47
N THR A 45 -34.86 -0.96 -12.27
CA THR A 45 -35.10 -1.59 -10.97
C THR A 45 -34.01 -1.23 -9.97
N ARG A 46 -32.74 -1.22 -10.39
CA ARG A 46 -31.61 -0.74 -9.57
C ARG A 46 -31.80 0.71 -9.16
N LYS A 47 -32.24 1.57 -10.08
CA LYS A 47 -32.50 2.99 -9.80
C LYS A 47 -33.66 3.17 -8.81
N LYS A 48 -34.74 2.39 -8.94
CA LYS A 48 -35.87 2.38 -7.98
C LYS A 48 -35.43 1.93 -6.58
N MET A 49 -34.66 0.84 -6.49
CA MET A 49 -34.09 0.37 -5.22
C MET A 49 -33.10 1.38 -4.62
N SER A 50 -32.25 2.01 -5.43
CA SER A 50 -31.31 3.03 -4.95
C SER A 50 -32.07 4.23 -4.36
N LYS A 51 -33.07 4.76 -5.08
CA LYS A 51 -33.92 5.87 -4.63
C LYS A 51 -34.69 5.54 -3.34
N SER A 52 -35.13 4.30 -3.15
CA SER A 52 -35.86 3.91 -1.93
C SER A 52 -34.96 3.82 -0.69
N HIS A 53 -33.64 3.69 -0.87
CA HIS A 53 -32.67 3.57 0.23
C HIS A 53 -31.89 4.86 0.49
N THR A 54 -31.84 5.78 -0.48
CA THR A 54 -31.26 7.11 -0.27
C THR A 54 -32.01 7.90 0.80
N GLY A 55 -31.29 8.49 1.75
CA GLY A 55 -31.86 9.30 2.84
C GLY A 55 -32.44 8.51 4.01
N ARG A 56 -32.45 7.16 3.94
CA ARG A 56 -32.97 6.33 5.03
C ARG A 56 -31.92 6.22 6.14
N HIS A 57 -31.98 7.14 7.10
CA HIS A 57 -31.14 7.10 8.30
C HIS A 57 -31.98 6.68 9.51
N HIS A 58 -31.47 5.75 10.31
CA HIS A 58 -32.05 5.52 11.63
C HIS A 58 -31.97 6.81 12.45
N THR A 59 -33.09 7.20 13.05
CA THR A 59 -33.17 8.29 14.03
C THR A 59 -32.29 7.96 15.25
N GLY A 60 -31.94 8.99 16.03
CA GLY A 60 -31.13 8.82 17.24
C GLY A 60 -31.73 7.79 18.22
N GLU A 61 -33.06 7.82 18.40
CA GLU A 61 -33.78 6.86 19.24
C GLU A 61 -33.72 5.43 18.71
N VAL A 62 -33.89 5.23 17.40
CA VAL A 62 -33.83 3.89 16.79
C VAL A 62 -32.41 3.33 16.90
N ARG A 63 -31.38 4.17 16.71
CA ARG A 63 -29.98 3.77 16.95
C ARG A 63 -29.74 3.37 18.40
N LYS A 64 -30.30 4.14 19.36
CA LYS A 64 -30.19 3.83 20.80
C LYS A 64 -30.85 2.48 21.13
N LYS A 65 -32.08 2.23 20.64
CA LYS A 65 -32.79 0.95 20.82
C LYS A 65 -32.04 -0.23 20.20
N ILE A 66 -31.43 -0.06 19.02
CA ILE A 66 -30.60 -1.09 18.40
C ILE A 66 -29.33 -1.33 19.24
N SER A 67 -28.66 -0.26 19.68
CA SER A 67 -27.46 -0.34 20.51
C SER A 67 -27.72 -1.05 21.84
N GLU A 68 -28.82 -0.73 22.53
CA GLU A 68 -29.23 -1.38 23.79
C GLU A 68 -29.52 -2.87 23.58
N LYS A 69 -30.22 -3.23 22.51
CA LYS A 69 -30.49 -4.64 22.15
C LYS A 69 -29.24 -5.43 21.76
N MET A 70 -28.16 -4.76 21.35
CA MET A 70 -26.89 -5.40 20.98
C MET A 70 -25.87 -5.39 22.12
N LYS A 71 -26.08 -4.56 23.15
CA LYS A 71 -25.24 -4.49 24.34
C LYS A 71 -25.26 -5.85 25.06
N GLY A 72 -24.08 -6.46 25.20
CA GLY A 72 -23.92 -7.74 25.88
C GLY A 72 -24.17 -9.00 25.03
N LYS A 73 -24.63 -8.87 23.77
CA LYS A 73 -24.74 -10.03 22.87
C LYS A 73 -23.35 -10.49 22.43
N LYS A 74 -22.90 -11.61 22.99
CA LYS A 74 -21.61 -12.26 22.67
C LYS A 74 -21.71 -13.25 21.50
N ASN A 75 -22.77 -13.19 20.69
CA ASN A 75 -23.14 -14.23 19.74
C ASN A 75 -22.01 -14.66 18.79
N ASN A 76 -21.08 -13.75 18.47
CA ASN A 76 -19.92 -14.02 17.61
C ASN A 76 -18.58 -13.78 18.33
N LEU A 77 -18.58 -13.49 19.63
CA LEU A 77 -17.37 -13.25 20.40
C LEU A 77 -16.69 -14.60 20.66
N GLY A 78 -15.53 -14.81 20.03
CA GLY A 78 -14.78 -16.07 20.12
C GLY A 78 -15.13 -17.12 19.06
N TYR A 79 -16.04 -16.81 18.12
CA TYR A 79 -16.30 -17.67 16.98
C TYR A 79 -15.04 -17.71 16.08
N LYS A 80 -14.42 -18.89 15.97
CA LYS A 80 -13.29 -19.14 15.08
C LYS A 80 -13.81 -19.92 13.87
N HIS A 81 -13.56 -19.39 12.68
CA HIS A 81 -13.79 -20.14 11.45
C HIS A 81 -12.98 -21.44 11.47
N THR A 82 -13.58 -22.51 10.93
CA THR A 82 -12.86 -23.76 10.65
C THR A 82 -11.74 -23.49 9.65
N ASP A 83 -10.69 -24.32 9.68
CA ASP A 83 -9.56 -24.15 8.76
C ASP A 83 -9.99 -24.37 7.31
N GLU A 84 -10.99 -25.21 7.07
CA GLU A 84 -11.63 -25.36 5.76
C GLU A 84 -12.33 -24.06 5.30
N ALA A 85 -13.07 -23.39 6.19
CA ALA A 85 -13.72 -22.12 5.85
C ALA A 85 -12.70 -21.00 5.59
N LYS A 86 -11.60 -20.94 6.37
CA LYS A 86 -10.48 -20.02 6.12
C LYS A 86 -9.83 -20.29 4.77
N ARG A 87 -9.60 -21.55 4.43
CA ARG A 87 -9.04 -21.98 3.14
C ARG A 87 -9.93 -21.53 1.98
N LYS A 88 -11.24 -21.81 2.03
CA LYS A 88 -12.22 -21.40 1.02
C LYS A 88 -12.27 -19.88 0.82
N MET A 89 -12.25 -19.11 1.92
CA MET A 89 -12.17 -17.65 1.84
C MET A 89 -10.85 -17.19 1.19
N GLY A 90 -9.73 -17.78 1.60
CA GLY A 90 -8.41 -17.49 1.01
C GLY A 90 -8.35 -17.76 -0.49
N GLU A 91 -8.87 -18.92 -0.92
CA GLU A 91 -8.95 -19.31 -2.33
C GLU A 91 -9.84 -18.36 -3.15
N SER A 92 -11.00 -17.96 -2.60
CA SER A 92 -11.91 -17.03 -3.28
C SER A 92 -11.31 -15.64 -3.52
N HIS A 93 -10.37 -15.21 -2.68
CA HIS A 93 -9.69 -13.92 -2.80
C HIS A 93 -8.34 -14.02 -3.53
N LYS A 94 -7.83 -15.23 -3.76
CA LYS A 94 -6.56 -15.46 -4.42
C LYS A 94 -6.65 -15.00 -5.88
N GLY A 95 -5.78 -14.07 -6.27
CA GLY A 95 -5.75 -13.51 -7.63
C GLY A 95 -6.81 -12.45 -7.92
N THR A 96 -7.63 -12.06 -6.94
CA THR A 96 -8.53 -10.91 -7.09
C THR A 96 -7.72 -9.61 -7.09
N HIS A 97 -7.36 -9.13 -8.26
CA HIS A 97 -6.76 -7.82 -8.46
C HIS A 97 -7.81 -6.85 -8.97
N HIS A 98 -7.74 -5.59 -8.53
CA HIS A 98 -8.54 -4.54 -9.14
C HIS A 98 -8.21 -4.46 -10.64
N THR A 99 -9.25 -4.37 -11.47
CA THR A 99 -9.10 -4.06 -12.89
C THR A 99 -8.45 -2.69 -13.07
N GLU A 100 -7.78 -2.44 -14.21
CA GLU A 100 -7.19 -1.13 -14.48
C GLU A 100 -8.22 0.00 -14.43
N GLU A 101 -9.44 -0.26 -14.90
CA GLU A 101 -10.56 0.68 -14.78
C GLU A 101 -10.92 0.97 -13.31
N SER A 102 -10.98 -0.06 -12.46
CA SER A 102 -11.23 0.11 -11.02
C SER A 102 -10.10 0.87 -10.33
N LYS A 103 -8.84 0.56 -10.67
CA LYS A 103 -7.67 1.31 -10.16
C LYS A 103 -7.75 2.77 -10.58
N LYS A 104 -8.15 3.07 -11.83
CA LYS A 104 -8.32 4.44 -12.33
C LYS A 104 -9.40 5.18 -11.55
N LYS A 105 -10.56 4.57 -11.29
CA LYS A 105 -11.64 5.15 -10.46
C LYS A 105 -11.15 5.45 -9.03
N ILE A 106 -10.42 4.52 -8.41
CA ILE A 106 -9.84 4.72 -7.07
C ILE A 106 -8.83 5.87 -7.06
N ARG A 107 -7.94 5.95 -8.07
CA ARG A 107 -6.96 7.03 -8.22
C ARG A 107 -7.67 8.38 -8.37
N LEU A 108 -8.66 8.47 -9.25
CA LEU A 108 -9.42 9.71 -9.49
C LEU A 108 -10.15 10.17 -8.22
N ALA A 109 -10.80 9.26 -7.49
CA ALA A 109 -11.49 9.59 -6.24
C ALA A 109 -10.53 10.01 -5.11
N SER A 110 -9.28 9.54 -5.14
CA SER A 110 -8.26 9.89 -4.14
C SER A 110 -7.49 11.16 -4.49
N MET A 111 -7.56 11.61 -5.74
CA MET A 111 -6.87 12.79 -6.24
C MET A 111 -7.44 14.05 -5.58
N GLY A 112 -6.59 14.84 -4.94
CA GLY A 112 -7.00 16.05 -4.20
C GLY A 112 -7.53 15.79 -2.79
N ASN A 113 -7.52 14.55 -2.29
CA ASN A 113 -7.89 14.27 -0.90
C ASN A 113 -6.80 14.76 0.07
N LYS A 114 -6.99 15.97 0.60
CA LYS A 114 -6.08 16.62 1.56
C LYS A 114 -6.37 16.28 3.03
N ARG A 115 -7.39 15.46 3.33
CA ARG A 115 -7.85 15.23 4.72
C ARG A 115 -6.78 14.69 5.68
N ARG A 116 -5.78 13.97 5.16
CA ARG A 116 -4.66 13.43 5.94
C ARG A 116 -3.34 14.16 5.72
N LEU A 117 -3.31 15.14 4.82
CA LEU A 117 -2.09 15.90 4.53
C LEU A 117 -1.75 16.76 5.75
N GLY A 118 -0.58 16.53 6.36
CA GLY A 118 -0.14 17.25 7.55
C GLY A 118 -0.76 16.78 8.88
N HIS A 119 -1.70 15.82 8.87
CA HIS A 119 -2.31 15.31 10.10
C HIS A 119 -1.31 14.46 10.90
N LYS A 120 -0.76 15.04 11.98
CA LYS A 120 0.07 14.31 12.95
C LYS A 120 -0.84 13.53 13.89
N THR A 121 -0.62 12.23 14.02
CA THR A 121 -1.26 11.44 15.08
C THR A 121 -0.86 11.99 16.44
N SER A 122 -1.82 12.10 17.37
CA SER A 122 -1.53 12.53 18.74
C SER A 122 -0.68 11.49 19.46
N GLU A 123 0.10 11.93 20.45
CA GLU A 123 0.91 11.03 21.28
C GLU A 123 0.07 9.97 21.99
N GLU A 124 -1.15 10.32 22.40
CA GLU A 124 -2.08 9.38 23.01
C GLU A 124 -2.54 8.30 22.03
N THR A 125 -2.89 8.68 20.80
CA THR A 125 -3.26 7.71 19.76
C THR A 125 -2.08 6.81 19.39
N LYS A 126 -0.86 7.35 19.32
CA LYS A 126 0.37 6.56 19.11
C LYS A 126 0.58 5.54 20.23
N LYS A 127 0.39 5.93 21.50
CA LYS A 127 0.50 5.03 22.66
C LYS A 127 -0.54 3.91 22.62
N LYS A 128 -1.80 4.23 22.30
CA LYS A 128 -2.89 3.24 22.18
C LYS A 128 -2.61 2.22 21.06
N LEU A 129 -2.15 2.69 19.89
CA LEU A 129 -1.70 1.84 18.79
C LEU A 129 -0.54 0.93 19.21
N SER A 130 0.49 1.48 19.86
CA SER A 130 1.63 0.70 20.35
C SER A 130 1.20 -0.41 21.32
N LYS A 131 0.30 -0.11 22.26
CA LYS A 131 -0.22 -1.09 23.22
C LYS A 131 -1.00 -2.21 22.53
N ALA A 132 -1.88 -1.86 21.58
CA ALA A 132 -2.66 -2.84 20.82
C ALA A 132 -1.79 -3.77 19.97
N MET A 133 -0.74 -3.23 19.34
CA MET A 133 0.20 -4.03 18.55
C MET A 133 0.98 -5.02 19.43
N LYS A 134 1.50 -4.56 20.59
CA LYS A 134 2.16 -5.44 21.57
C LYS A 134 1.28 -6.60 22.04
N LEU A 135 0.00 -6.33 22.31
CA LEU A 135 -0.99 -7.33 22.72
C LEU A 135 -1.30 -8.37 21.64
N SER A 136 -1.20 -7.98 20.36
CA SER A 136 -1.50 -8.87 19.23
C SER A 136 -0.36 -9.84 18.86
N GLY A 137 0.79 -9.77 19.55
CA GLY A 137 2.00 -10.53 19.19
C GLY A 137 2.65 -10.08 17.88
N ILE A 138 2.01 -9.17 17.14
CA ILE A 138 2.58 -8.50 15.97
C ILE A 138 3.47 -7.38 16.48
N ILE A 139 4.78 -7.59 16.48
CA ILE A 139 5.78 -6.56 16.78
C ILE A 139 5.97 -5.67 15.54
N PRO A 140 5.64 -4.37 15.59
CA PRO A 140 6.43 -3.40 14.82
C PRO A 140 6.59 -2.04 15.54
N PRO A 141 7.43 -1.12 15.05
CA PRO A 141 8.79 -1.26 14.59
C PRO A 141 9.65 -0.20 15.33
N SER A 142 10.38 -0.60 16.35
CA SER A 142 11.78 -0.23 16.34
C SER A 142 12.49 -1.54 16.22
N ARG A 143 13.24 -1.73 15.13
CA ARG A 143 14.26 -2.77 14.98
C ARG A 143 15.37 -2.56 16.02
N LYS A 144 15.03 -2.24 17.26
CA LYS A 144 15.96 -1.99 18.33
C LYS A 144 16.40 -3.36 18.81
N GLY A 145 17.49 -3.84 18.23
CA GLY A 145 18.16 -5.11 18.59
C GLY A 145 17.98 -6.26 17.61
N MET A 146 17.03 -6.21 16.66
CA MET A 146 16.91 -7.25 15.63
C MET A 146 18.03 -7.10 14.60
N LYS A 147 19.11 -7.87 14.78
CA LYS A 147 20.15 -8.02 13.75
C LYS A 147 19.57 -8.89 12.63
N MET A 148 19.51 -8.31 11.42
CA MET A 148 19.18 -9.09 10.22
C MET A 148 20.21 -10.21 10.05
N THR A 149 19.75 -11.39 9.67
CA THR A 149 20.65 -12.50 9.31
C THR A 149 21.54 -12.09 8.14
N GLU A 150 22.77 -12.61 8.09
CA GLU A 150 23.69 -12.33 6.98
C GLU A 150 23.11 -12.78 5.63
N GLU A 151 22.34 -13.88 5.64
CA GLU A 151 21.62 -14.34 4.45
C GLU A 151 20.60 -13.30 3.94
N TRP A 152 19.82 -12.70 4.84
CA TRP A 152 18.85 -11.67 4.46
C TRP A 152 19.55 -10.42 3.91
N LYS A 153 20.65 -9.99 4.54
CA LYS A 153 21.47 -8.87 4.04
C LYS A 153 22.02 -9.15 2.65
N ARG A 154 22.53 -10.36 2.42
CA ARG A 154 23.03 -10.81 1.12
C ARG A 154 21.92 -10.78 0.08
N LYS A 155 20.74 -11.32 0.39
CA LYS A 155 19.58 -11.34 -0.51
C LYS A 155 19.14 -9.92 -0.93
N MET A 156 19.03 -9.02 0.04
CA MET A 156 18.69 -7.62 -0.23
C MET A 156 19.77 -6.91 -1.06
N SER A 157 21.05 -7.17 -0.78
CA SER A 157 22.17 -6.63 -1.55
C SER A 157 22.11 -7.10 -3.01
N LEU A 158 21.91 -8.40 -3.25
CA LEU A 158 21.82 -8.97 -4.60
C LEU A 158 20.61 -8.47 -5.38
N ALA A 159 19.49 -8.19 -4.72
CA ALA A 159 18.29 -7.66 -5.36
C ALA A 159 18.48 -6.26 -5.96
N HIS A 160 19.42 -5.48 -5.43
CA HIS A 160 19.70 -4.11 -5.86
C HIS A 160 21.08 -3.94 -6.52
N LYS A 161 21.74 -5.04 -6.91
CA LYS A 161 23.06 -5.02 -7.53
C LYS A 161 22.97 -5.09 -9.06
N GLY A 162 23.88 -4.38 -9.74
CA GLY A 162 24.03 -4.42 -11.19
C GLY A 162 22.74 -3.99 -11.90
N GLU A 163 22.34 -4.75 -12.91
CA GLU A 163 21.20 -4.45 -13.78
C GLU A 163 19.85 -4.40 -13.07
N LYS A 164 19.75 -5.03 -11.90
CA LYS A 164 18.53 -5.00 -11.08
C LYS A 164 18.34 -3.68 -10.35
N SER A 165 19.38 -2.85 -10.27
CA SER A 165 19.29 -1.52 -9.69
C SER A 165 18.58 -0.58 -10.66
N SER A 166 17.63 0.21 -10.16
CA SER A 166 17.01 1.30 -10.93
C SER A 166 18.01 2.39 -11.34
N LEU A 167 19.19 2.42 -10.70
CA LEU A 167 20.28 3.33 -11.02
C LEU A 167 21.26 2.73 -12.05
N TRP A 168 21.04 1.50 -12.51
CA TRP A 168 21.87 0.90 -13.54
C TRP A 168 21.77 1.68 -14.85
N ARG A 169 22.93 1.94 -15.45
CA ARG A 169 23.07 2.71 -16.69
C ARG A 169 24.01 1.96 -17.64
N GLY A 170 23.73 0.69 -17.92
CA GLY A 170 24.51 -0.10 -18.88
C GLY A 170 26.00 -0.23 -18.54
N GLY A 171 26.38 -0.14 -17.26
CA GLY A 171 27.78 -0.33 -16.86
C GLY A 171 28.70 0.87 -17.10
N ILE A 172 28.18 2.08 -17.33
CA ILE A 172 29.00 3.31 -17.50
C ILE A 172 30.04 3.48 -16.39
N SER A 173 29.79 2.99 -15.16
CA SER A 173 30.80 3.02 -14.08
C SER A 173 32.08 2.26 -14.41
N PHE A 174 32.00 1.18 -15.19
CA PHE A 174 33.11 0.32 -15.60
C PHE A 174 33.93 0.88 -16.76
N GLU A 175 33.38 1.86 -17.50
CA GLU A 175 34.12 2.49 -18.58
C GLU A 175 35.39 3.19 -18.07
N PRO A 176 36.54 3.02 -18.77
CA PRO A 176 37.78 3.66 -18.39
C PRO A 176 37.68 5.18 -18.54
N TYR A 177 38.44 5.90 -17.72
CA TYR A 177 38.65 7.34 -17.89
C TYR A 177 39.71 7.61 -18.98
N SER A 178 39.79 8.84 -19.49
CA SER A 178 40.92 9.26 -20.33
C SER A 178 42.25 9.12 -19.59
N VAL A 179 43.34 8.94 -20.34
CA VAL A 179 44.72 9.03 -19.84
C VAL A 179 45.01 10.38 -19.17
N ASP A 180 44.31 11.43 -19.59
CA ASP A 180 44.45 12.78 -19.04
C ASP A 180 43.81 12.95 -17.66
N TRP A 181 43.03 11.97 -17.19
CA TRP A 181 42.34 11.99 -15.88
C TRP A 181 43.29 11.74 -14.69
N THR A 182 44.39 12.47 -14.67
CA THR A 182 45.53 12.32 -13.76
C THR A 182 45.27 12.92 -12.38
N LYS A 183 46.11 12.55 -11.40
CA LYS A 183 46.09 13.19 -10.06
C LYS A 183 46.42 14.68 -10.14
N THR A 184 47.31 15.06 -11.07
CA THR A 184 47.75 16.44 -11.29
C THR A 184 46.62 17.30 -11.82
N LEU A 185 45.90 16.86 -12.86
CA LEU A 185 44.71 17.57 -13.37
C LEU A 185 43.67 17.76 -12.27
N LYS A 186 43.33 16.69 -11.53
CA LYS A 186 42.35 16.81 -10.44
C LYS A 186 42.80 17.80 -9.36
N ARG A 187 44.10 17.89 -9.10
CA ARG A 187 44.66 18.84 -8.14
C ARG A 187 44.52 20.27 -8.66
N SER A 188 44.91 20.55 -9.90
CA SER A 188 44.81 21.89 -10.48
C SER A 188 43.36 22.40 -10.52
N ILE A 189 42.38 21.54 -10.82
CA ILE A 189 40.95 21.92 -10.76
C ILE A 189 40.50 22.29 -9.34
N ARG A 190 40.94 21.53 -8.32
CA ARG A 190 40.61 21.86 -6.93
C ARG A 190 41.28 23.15 -6.45
N GLU A 191 42.54 23.36 -6.84
CA GLU A 191 43.28 24.58 -6.50
C GLU A 191 42.66 25.81 -7.19
N ARG A 192 42.31 25.71 -8.48
CA ARG A 192 41.56 26.73 -9.23
C ARG A 192 40.27 27.12 -8.50
N ASP A 193 39.51 26.12 -8.07
CA ASP A 193 38.24 26.32 -7.39
C ASP A 193 38.40 26.65 -5.89
N LYS A 194 39.64 26.83 -5.39
CA LYS A 194 39.97 27.07 -3.98
C LYS A 194 39.31 26.06 -3.04
N TYR A 195 39.27 24.79 -3.47
CA TYR A 195 38.61 23.68 -2.80
C TYR A 195 37.13 23.94 -2.47
N THR A 196 36.47 24.87 -3.16
CA THR A 196 35.11 25.32 -2.84
C THR A 196 34.08 24.61 -3.72
N CYS A 197 33.06 24.04 -3.09
CA CYS A 197 31.99 23.36 -3.82
C CYS A 197 31.26 24.34 -4.76
N ARG A 198 31.20 24.03 -6.07
CA ARG A 198 30.53 24.90 -7.06
C ARG A 198 29.04 25.16 -6.74
N ILE A 199 28.34 24.18 -6.15
CA ILE A 199 26.91 24.26 -5.82
C ILE A 199 26.67 24.97 -4.49
N CYS A 200 27.15 24.41 -3.38
CA CYS A 200 26.80 24.89 -2.04
C CYS A 200 27.80 25.86 -1.43
N LYS A 201 28.89 26.17 -2.14
CA LYS A 201 29.97 27.07 -1.72
C LYS A 201 30.67 26.71 -0.40
N LYS A 202 30.48 25.47 0.09
CA LYS A 202 31.14 24.96 1.30
C LYS A 202 32.52 24.38 0.99
N ASN A 203 33.40 24.51 1.97
CA ASN A 203 34.75 23.96 2.02
C ASN A 203 34.88 22.88 3.11
N PRO A 204 35.76 21.87 2.95
CA PRO A 204 36.49 21.54 1.72
C PRO A 204 35.66 20.67 0.76
N ALA A 205 35.83 20.91 -0.53
CA ALA A 205 35.32 20.12 -1.64
C ALA A 205 36.49 19.44 -2.35
N ILE A 206 36.40 18.13 -2.51
CA ILE A 206 37.54 17.28 -2.92
C ILE A 206 37.27 16.46 -4.18
N HIS A 207 36.03 16.43 -4.66
CA HIS A 207 35.64 15.62 -5.81
C HIS A 207 35.64 16.47 -7.08
N CYS A 208 36.42 16.06 -8.07
CA CYS A 208 36.34 16.61 -9.43
C CYS A 208 35.23 15.88 -10.19
N HIS A 209 34.34 16.64 -10.82
CA HIS A 209 33.16 16.15 -11.52
C HIS A 209 33.17 16.63 -12.96
N HIS A 210 32.82 15.75 -13.91
CA HIS A 210 32.59 16.11 -15.31
C HIS A 210 31.18 16.68 -15.44
N ILE A 211 31.03 17.88 -15.99
CA ILE A 211 29.73 18.53 -16.19
C ILE A 211 28.87 17.73 -17.16
N ASP A 212 29.46 17.28 -18.27
CA ASP A 212 28.80 16.48 -19.33
C ASP A 212 28.69 14.98 -19.01
N TYR A 213 29.22 14.53 -17.87
CA TYR A 213 29.33 13.12 -17.47
C TYR A 213 30.11 12.21 -18.44
N ASN A 214 30.82 12.77 -19.41
CA ASN A 214 31.70 12.05 -20.31
C ASN A 214 33.09 11.93 -19.68
N LYS A 215 33.44 10.73 -19.22
CA LYS A 215 34.73 10.42 -18.57
C LYS A 215 35.97 10.67 -19.42
N LYS A 216 35.79 10.87 -20.73
CA LYS A 216 36.88 11.15 -21.67
C LYS A 216 37.11 12.66 -21.86
N ASN A 217 36.13 13.51 -21.54
CA ASN A 217 36.23 14.95 -21.72
C ASN A 217 36.91 15.63 -20.53
N CYS A 218 38.25 15.61 -20.53
CA CYS A 218 39.08 16.17 -19.46
C CYS A 218 39.40 17.68 -19.64
N ASN A 219 38.67 18.40 -20.50
CA ASN A 219 38.85 19.85 -20.62
C ASN A 219 38.58 20.53 -19.25
N PRO A 220 39.50 21.35 -18.72
CA PRO A 220 39.32 22.04 -17.43
C PRO A 220 37.99 22.77 -17.27
N ASP A 221 37.42 23.31 -18.34
CA ASP A 221 36.13 24.03 -18.29
C ASP A 221 34.93 23.08 -18.11
N ASN A 222 35.08 21.82 -18.52
CA ASN A 222 34.10 20.75 -18.28
C ASN A 222 34.24 20.14 -16.86
N LEU A 223 35.21 20.59 -16.06
CA LEU A 223 35.52 20.02 -14.75
C LEU A 223 35.23 21.00 -13.62
N ILE A 224 34.55 20.52 -12.58
CA ILE A 224 34.21 21.32 -11.39
C ILE A 224 34.52 20.59 -10.10
N THR A 225 34.80 21.36 -9.05
CA THR A 225 34.99 20.85 -7.70
C THR A 225 33.69 20.82 -6.91
N LEU A 226 33.34 19.65 -6.35
CA LEU A 226 32.13 19.42 -5.55
C LEU A 226 32.46 18.77 -4.20
N CYS A 227 31.67 19.11 -3.18
CA CYS A 227 31.71 18.40 -1.90
C CYS A 227 31.00 17.03 -2.02
N LYS A 228 31.24 16.12 -1.07
CA LYS A 228 30.71 14.75 -1.12
C LYS A 228 29.19 14.68 -1.32
N SER A 229 28.43 15.52 -0.61
CA SER A 229 26.97 15.53 -0.71
C SER A 229 26.49 16.01 -2.08
N CYS A 230 27.08 17.08 -2.60
CA CYS A 230 26.75 17.63 -3.92
C CYS A 230 27.18 16.67 -5.04
N HIS A 231 28.36 16.07 -4.96
CA HIS A 231 28.83 15.08 -5.93
C HIS A 231 27.91 13.85 -6.00
N SER A 232 27.41 13.38 -4.85
CA SER A 232 26.43 12.29 -4.84
C SER A 232 25.10 12.73 -5.46
N LYS A 233 24.63 13.95 -5.15
CA LYS A 233 23.38 14.52 -5.67
C LYS A 233 23.41 14.64 -7.20
N THR A 234 24.51 15.11 -7.78
CA THR A 234 24.62 15.32 -9.24
C THR A 234 24.60 14.01 -10.03
N ASN A 235 24.82 12.84 -9.43
CA ASN A 235 24.70 11.56 -10.15
C ASN A 235 23.25 11.20 -10.52
N THR A 236 22.27 11.86 -9.91
CA THR A 236 20.84 11.70 -10.19
C THR A 236 20.32 12.87 -11.03
N ASN A 237 19.42 12.59 -11.98
CA ASN A 237 18.86 13.59 -12.90
C ASN A 237 19.94 14.39 -13.68
N ARG A 238 20.82 13.68 -14.40
CA ARG A 238 21.98 14.27 -15.09
C ARG A 238 21.61 15.39 -16.06
N ASN A 239 20.51 15.27 -16.79
CA ASN A 239 20.05 16.30 -17.74
C ASN A 239 19.82 17.66 -17.07
N TYR A 240 19.21 17.67 -15.87
CA TYR A 240 19.04 18.89 -15.10
C TYR A 240 20.39 19.53 -14.76
N TRP A 241 21.37 18.73 -14.32
CA TRP A 241 22.68 19.23 -13.92
C TRP A 241 23.55 19.67 -15.09
N MET A 242 23.50 18.96 -16.22
CA MET A 242 24.16 19.39 -17.46
C MET A 242 23.67 20.78 -17.85
N ASN A 243 22.35 21.01 -17.82
CA ASN A 243 21.78 22.32 -18.11
C ASN A 243 22.16 23.37 -17.04
N TYR A 244 22.07 23.01 -15.76
CA TYR A 244 22.39 23.92 -14.64
C TYR A 244 23.84 24.44 -14.67
N PHE A 245 24.77 23.65 -15.18
CA PHE A 245 26.18 24.05 -15.29
C PHE A 245 26.57 24.57 -16.68
N GLY A 246 25.80 24.22 -17.72
CA GLY A 246 26.04 24.65 -19.10
C GLY A 246 25.44 26.00 -19.46
N SER A 247 24.59 26.56 -18.60
CA SER A 247 24.10 27.95 -18.64
C SER A 247 24.98 28.87 -17.81
#